data_AF-A0A353BST4-F1
#
_entry.id   AF-A0A353BST4-F1
#
_cell.length_a   1.000
_cell.length_b   1.000
_cell.length_c   1.000
_cell.angle_alpha   90.00
_cell.angle_beta   90.00
_cell.angle_gamma   90.00
#
_symmetry.space_group_name_H-M   'P 1'
#
loop_
_entity.id
_entity.type
_entity.pdbx_description
1 polymer ?
#
loop_
_entity_poly.entity_id
_entity_poly.type
_entity_poly.pdbx_seq_one_letter_code
_entity_poly.pdbx_strand_id
1 'polypeptide(L)'
;MLQKPLSIYDAPSAIIKKLRSHLMILYTVIVIAPMLGLLGTVVGLMKCFHLLGTTATTTFDPKVLSLGISEALLTTAAGLIITVIATIFYNYFNTRLDSYILDYNSSLHDDNLEGKEP
;
A
#
# COMPACT_ATOMS: atom_id res chain seq x y z
N MET A 1 -17.46 21.39 12.90
CA MET A 1 -17.06 20.44 13.95
C MET A 1 -15.55 20.31 13.94
N LEU A 2 -14.93 20.87 14.99
CA LEU A 2 -13.56 20.65 15.49
C LEU A 2 -12.40 20.63 14.49
N GLN A 3 -12.16 21.79 13.86
CA GLN A 3 -10.86 22.17 13.33
C GLN A 3 -10.08 22.85 14.47
N LYS A 4 -9.64 22.06 15.46
CA LYS A 4 -8.76 22.57 16.52
C LYS A 4 -7.35 22.67 15.89
N PRO A 5 -6.74 23.86 15.77
CA PRO A 5 -5.42 23.99 15.18
C PRO A 5 -4.40 23.20 16.00
N LEU A 6 -3.46 22.54 15.31
CA LEU A 6 -2.42 21.69 15.92
C LEU A 6 -1.50 22.48 16.87
N SER A 7 -1.61 23.82 16.87
CA SER A 7 -1.02 24.79 17.80
C SER A 7 -1.32 24.49 19.29
N ILE A 8 -2.39 23.73 19.60
CA ILE A 8 -2.79 23.43 20.99
C ILE A 8 -2.13 22.15 21.56
N TYR A 9 -1.37 21.41 20.74
CA TYR A 9 -0.64 20.23 21.20
C TYR A 9 0.81 20.59 21.58
N ASP A 10 1.30 20.07 22.71
CA ASP A 10 2.68 20.30 23.18
C ASP A 10 3.78 19.81 22.21
N ALA A 11 3.45 18.93 21.25
CA ALA A 11 4.41 18.38 20.29
C ALA A 11 3.76 17.99 18.94
N PRO A 12 3.36 18.96 18.09
CA PRO A 12 2.68 18.72 16.82
C PRO A 12 3.53 17.89 15.84
N SER A 13 4.85 18.12 15.84
CA SER A 13 5.83 17.40 15.02
C SER A 13 5.92 15.91 15.37
N ALA A 14 5.75 15.54 16.65
CA ALA A 14 5.76 14.14 17.09
C ALA A 14 4.53 13.37 16.59
N ILE A 15 3.36 14.03 16.57
CA ILE A 15 2.10 13.44 16.06
C ILE A 15 2.20 13.23 14.54
N ILE A 16 2.68 14.23 13.80
CA ILE A 16 2.89 14.15 12.35
C ILE A 16 3.85 13.00 12.02
N LYS A 17 4.96 12.88 12.76
CA LYS A 17 5.93 11.79 12.57
C LYS A 17 5.29 10.42 12.78
N LYS A 18 4.44 10.27 13.80
CA LYS A 18 3.73 9.02 14.08
C LYS A 18 2.72 8.68 12.98
N LEU A 19 1.94 9.65 12.50
CA LEU A 19 1.01 9.47 11.38
C LEU A 19 1.74 9.09 10.08
N ARG A 20 2.85 9.76 9.78
CA ARG A 20 3.69 9.44 8.62
C ARG A 20 4.26 8.03 8.69
N SER A 21 4.66 7.56 9.88
CA SER A 21 5.15 6.19 10.06
C SER A 21 4.07 5.13 9.75
N HIS A 22 2.81 5.37 10.12
CA HIS A 22 1.72 4.45 9.76
C HIS A 22 1.43 4.46 8.25
N LEU A 23 1.50 5.63 7.62
CA LEU A 23 1.34 5.75 6.17
C LEU A 23 2.47 5.05 5.42
N MET A 24 3.69 5.07 5.96
CA MET A 24 4.84 4.36 5.39
C MET A 24 4.62 2.84 5.36
N ILE A 25 3.99 2.27 6.39
CA ILE A 25 3.63 0.83 6.40
C ILE A 25 2.63 0.54 5.28
N LEU A 26 1.62 1.39 5.10
CA LEU A 26 0.63 1.24 4.02
C LEU A 26 1.30 1.34 2.64
N TYR A 27 2.26 2.24 2.47
CA TYR A 27 3.07 2.34 1.26
C TYR A 27 3.87 1.06 1.00
N THR A 28 4.48 0.48 2.03
CA THR A 28 5.18 -0.80 1.89
C THR A 28 4.23 -1.90 1.38
N VAL A 29 3.00 -1.97 1.91
CA VAL A 29 1.98 -2.94 1.46
C VAL A 29 1.66 -2.76 -0.02
N ILE A 30 1.51 -1.52 -0.49
CA ILE A 30 1.26 -1.20 -1.90
C ILE A 30 2.35 -1.76 -2.81
N VAL A 31 3.61 -1.65 -2.40
CA VAL A 31 4.78 -2.08 -3.18
C VAL A 31 4.94 -3.61 -3.16
N ILE A 32 4.69 -4.28 -2.03
CA ILE A 32 4.88 -5.73 -1.91
C ILE A 32 3.70 -6.55 -2.46
N ALA A 33 2.47 -6.03 -2.47
CA ALA A 33 1.28 -6.77 -2.87
C ALA A 33 1.31 -7.31 -4.33
N PRO A 34 1.80 -6.57 -5.35
CA PRO A 34 1.97 -7.10 -6.70
C PRO A 34 3.04 -8.20 -6.75
N MET A 35 4.11 -8.04 -5.97
CA MET A 35 5.18 -9.04 -5.90
C MET A 35 4.66 -10.35 -5.30
N LEU A 36 3.75 -10.28 -4.32
CA LEU A 36 3.06 -11.46 -3.78
C LEU A 36 2.11 -12.10 -4.81
N GLY A 37 1.40 -11.30 -5.62
CA GLY A 37 0.58 -11.80 -6.71
C GLY A 37 1.40 -12.57 -7.76
N LEU A 38 2.58 -12.03 -8.11
CA LEU A 38 3.54 -12.68 -9.00
C LEU A 38 4.21 -13.92 -8.36
N LEU A 39 4.48 -13.91 -7.06
CA LEU A 39 4.92 -15.12 -6.35
C LEU A 39 3.88 -16.24 -6.51
N GLY A 40 2.59 -15.91 -6.41
CA GLY A 40 1.50 -16.85 -6.60
C GLY A 40 1.47 -17.48 -8.00
N THR A 41 1.81 -16.74 -9.06
CA THR A 41 1.90 -17.33 -10.41
C THR A 41 3.00 -18.35 -10.50
N VAL A 42 4.17 -18.05 -9.93
CA VAL A 42 5.31 -18.96 -9.91
C VAL A 42 4.95 -20.24 -9.17
N VAL A 43 4.27 -20.14 -8.02
CA VAL A 43 3.82 -21.31 -7.25
C VAL A 43 2.76 -22.12 -8.02
N GLY A 44 1.78 -21.45 -8.65
CA GLY A 44 0.75 -22.12 -9.45
C GLY A 44 1.33 -22.89 -10.64
N LEU A 45 2.23 -22.25 -11.39
CA LEU A 45 2.95 -22.91 -12.50
C LEU A 45 3.85 -24.06 -12.00
N MET A 46 4.51 -23.89 -10.85
CA MET A 46 5.31 -24.97 -10.25
C MET A 46 4.44 -26.20 -9.90
N LYS A 47 3.22 -26.00 -9.39
CA LYS A 47 2.26 -27.09 -9.16
C LYS A 47 1.85 -27.77 -10.46
N CYS A 48 1.57 -27.01 -11.53
CA CYS A 48 1.26 -27.57 -12.85
C CYS A 48 2.36 -28.50 -13.35
N PHE A 49 3.63 -28.06 -13.28
CA PHE A 49 4.76 -28.87 -13.72
C PHE A 49 5.04 -30.06 -12.81
N HIS A 50 4.82 -29.93 -11.50
CA HIS A 50 4.94 -31.05 -10.56
C HIS A 50 3.93 -32.17 -10.85
N LEU A 51 2.69 -31.82 -11.17
CA LEU A 51 1.66 -32.79 -11.57
C LEU A 51 2.02 -33.49 -12.88
N LEU A 52 2.60 -32.77 -13.85
CA LEU A 52 3.13 -33.39 -15.07
C LEU A 52 4.27 -34.38 -14.80
N GLY A 53 5.19 -34.06 -13.88
CA GLY A 53 6.34 -34.93 -13.57
C GLY A 53 6.00 -36.16 -12.72
N THR A 54 4.90 -36.11 -11.96
CA THR A 54 4.47 -37.21 -11.07
C THR A 54 3.47 -38.16 -11.72
N THR A 55 2.75 -37.69 -12.76
CA THR A 55 1.81 -38.54 -13.49
C THR A 55 2.59 -39.41 -14.49
N ALA A 56 2.92 -40.63 -14.08
CA ALA A 56 3.64 -41.62 -14.89
C ALA A 56 2.88 -42.16 -16.12
N THR A 57 1.67 -41.67 -16.40
CA THR A 57 0.89 -42.07 -17.58
C THR A 57 1.23 -41.16 -18.75
N THR A 58 1.52 -41.77 -19.90
CA THR A 58 1.84 -41.17 -21.21
C THR A 58 0.77 -40.23 -21.79
N THR A 59 -0.31 -39.95 -21.06
CA THR A 59 -1.40 -39.08 -21.49
C THR A 59 -1.33 -37.75 -20.73
N PHE A 60 -0.91 -36.72 -21.44
CA PHE A 60 -1.02 -35.33 -20.97
C PHE A 60 -2.51 -34.96 -20.89
N ASP A 61 -3.00 -34.56 -19.71
CA ASP A 61 -4.34 -33.98 -19.56
C ASP A 61 -4.27 -32.43 -19.64
N PRO A 62 -4.69 -31.81 -20.76
CA PRO A 62 -4.67 -30.36 -20.92
C PRO A 62 -5.57 -29.63 -19.92
N LYS A 63 -6.60 -30.28 -19.36
CA LYS A 63 -7.51 -29.66 -18.39
C LYS A 63 -6.82 -29.33 -17.08
N VAL A 64 -5.91 -30.19 -16.60
CA VAL A 64 -5.21 -29.97 -15.33
C VAL A 64 -4.28 -28.77 -15.44
N LEU A 65 -3.62 -28.62 -16.59
CA LEU A 65 -2.76 -27.47 -16.88
C LEU A 65 -3.55 -26.17 -16.99
N SER A 66 -4.65 -26.18 -17.74
CA SER A 66 -5.46 -24.97 -17.91
C SER A 66 -6.04 -24.48 -16.59
N LEU A 67 -6.40 -25.39 -15.68
CA LEU A 67 -6.89 -25.05 -14.36
C LEU A 67 -5.80 -24.36 -13.50
N GLY A 68 -4.60 -24.94 -13.41
CA GLY A 68 -3.54 -24.35 -12.58
C GLY A 68 -2.94 -23.05 -13.15
N ILE A 69 -2.97 -22.87 -14.48
CA ILE A 69 -2.65 -21.57 -15.10
C ILE A 69 -3.73 -20.53 -14.77
N SER A 70 -5.01 -20.92 -14.79
CA SER A 70 -6.10 -20.01 -14.41
C SER A 70 -5.98 -19.57 -12.95
N GLU A 71 -5.64 -20.48 -12.03
CA GLU A 71 -5.36 -20.14 -10.63
C GLU A 71 -4.16 -19.18 -10.49
N ALA A 72 -3.09 -19.41 -11.25
CA ALA A 72 -1.92 -18.53 -11.30
C ALA A 72 -2.31 -17.10 -11.75
N LEU A 73 -3.17 -16.98 -12.77
CA LEU A 73 -3.64 -15.67 -13.22
C LEU A 73 -4.53 -14.97 -12.19
N LEU A 74 -5.37 -15.73 -11.48
CA LEU A 74 -6.25 -15.17 -10.45
C LEU A 74 -5.47 -14.54 -9.29
N THR A 75 -4.38 -15.17 -8.83
CA THR A 75 -3.53 -14.60 -7.78
C THR A 75 -2.80 -13.32 -8.22
N THR A 76 -2.44 -13.18 -9.50
CA THR A 76 -1.92 -11.91 -10.02
C THR A 76 -2.98 -10.82 -10.01
N ALA A 77 -4.17 -11.14 -10.52
CA ALA A 77 -5.28 -10.20 -10.52
C ALA A 77 -5.61 -9.73 -9.09
N ALA A 78 -5.61 -10.65 -8.12
CA ALA A 78 -5.81 -10.33 -6.71
C ALA A 78 -4.74 -9.38 -6.17
N GLY A 79 -3.46 -9.64 -6.43
CA GLY A 79 -2.35 -8.77 -6.01
C GLY A 79 -2.46 -7.35 -6.57
N LEU A 80 -2.83 -7.21 -7.84
CA LEU A 80 -3.05 -5.91 -8.47
C LEU A 80 -4.26 -5.17 -7.90
N ILE A 81 -5.38 -5.87 -7.67
CA ILE A 81 -6.59 -5.27 -7.08
C ILE A 81 -6.28 -4.70 -5.69
N ILE A 82 -5.58 -5.46 -4.85
CA ILE A 82 -5.17 -5.01 -3.51
C ILE A 82 -4.30 -3.75 -3.61
N THR A 83 -3.34 -3.72 -4.54
CA THR A 83 -2.49 -2.54 -4.77
C THR A 83 -3.26 -1.31 -5.20
N VAL A 84 -4.20 -1.45 -6.14
CA VAL A 84 -5.03 -0.33 -6.60
C VAL A 84 -5.84 0.26 -5.45
N ILE A 85 -6.53 -0.59 -4.68
CA ILE A 85 -7.34 -0.14 -3.54
C ILE A 85 -6.45 0.53 -2.49
N ALA A 86 -5.35 -0.11 -2.10
CA ALA A 86 -4.44 0.44 -1.10
C ALA A 86 -3.84 1.80 -1.53
N THR A 87 -3.55 1.97 -2.82
CA THR A 87 -3.03 3.23 -3.38
C THR A 87 -4.05 4.37 -3.26
N ILE A 88 -5.33 4.10 -3.52
CA ILE A 88 -6.40 5.10 -3.35
C ILE A 88 -6.45 5.57 -1.89
N PHE A 89 -6.44 4.64 -0.93
CA PHE A 89 -6.44 4.98 0.49
C PHE A 89 -5.18 5.74 0.90
N TYR A 90 -3.99 5.29 0.48
CA TYR A 90 -2.73 5.96 0.79
C TYR A 90 -2.72 7.41 0.30
N ASN A 91 -3.17 7.66 -0.93
CA ASN A 91 -3.26 9.02 -1.46
C ASN A 91 -4.24 9.87 -0.66
N TYR A 92 -5.42 9.35 -0.32
CA TYR A 92 -6.40 10.07 0.50
C TYR A 92 -5.82 10.49 1.86
N PHE A 93 -5.20 9.55 2.58
CA PHE A 93 -4.61 9.84 3.89
C PHE A 93 -3.39 10.75 3.79
N ASN A 94 -2.57 10.60 2.75
CA ASN A 94 -1.38 11.42 2.57
C ASN A 94 -1.76 12.88 2.28
N THR A 95 -2.74 13.13 1.39
CA THR A 95 -3.23 14.49 1.13
C THR A 95 -3.79 15.14 2.39
N ARG A 96 -4.54 14.40 3.21
CA ARG A 96 -5.03 14.92 4.50
C ARG A 96 -3.88 15.29 5.44
N LEU A 97 -2.86 14.43 5.54
CA LEU A 97 -1.69 14.69 6.37
C LEU A 97 -0.93 15.95 5.90
N ASP A 98 -0.75 16.11 4.60
CA ASP A 98 -0.07 17.28 4.03
C ASP A 98 -0.86 18.57 4.26
N SER A 99 -2.20 18.55 4.19
CA SER A 99 -3.02 19.71 4.58
C SER A 99 -2.82 20.10 6.04
N TYR A 100 -2.78 19.14 6.97
CA TYR A 100 -2.52 19.45 8.38
C TYR A 100 -1.13 20.02 8.62
N ILE A 101 -0.12 19.58 7.86
CA ILE A 101 1.24 20.11 7.93
C ILE A 101 1.31 21.53 7.38
N LEU A 102 0.60 21.81 6.28
CA LEU A 102 0.54 23.14 5.69
C LEU A 102 -0.08 24.15 6.66
N ASP A 103 -1.22 23.81 7.27
CA ASP A 103 -1.89 24.63 8.27
C ASP A 103 -0.94 24.92 9.45
N TYR A 104 -0.23 23.90 9.95
CA TYR A 104 0.75 24.07 11.02
C TYR A 104 1.91 25.01 10.62
N ASN A 105 2.52 24.80 9.45
CA ASN A 105 3.63 25.63 9.00
C ASN A 105 3.19 27.09 8.82
N SER A 106 2.01 27.34 8.24
CA SER A 106 1.49 28.71 8.06
C SER A 106 1.32 29.44 9.41
N SER A 107 0.86 28.76 10.45
CA SER A 107 0.74 29.35 11.79
C SER A 107 2.07 29.73 12.44
N LEU A 108 3.17 29.04 12.11
CA LEU A 108 4.50 29.42 12.60
C LEU A 108 5.09 30.62 11.86
N HIS A 109 4.65 30.84 10.62
CA HIS A 109 5.06 32.01 9.84
C HIS A 109 4.38 33.29 10.32
N ASP A 110 3.11 33.22 10.76
CA ASP A 110 2.40 34.38 11.32
C ASP A 110 2.95 34.79 12.70
N ASP A 111 3.27 33.82 13.58
CA ASP A 111 3.90 34.08 14.90
C ASP A 111 5.30 34.73 14.77
N ASN A 112 6.03 34.44 13.67
CA ASN A 112 7.34 35.04 13.39
C ASN A 112 7.25 36.51 12.91
N LEU A 113 6.09 36.94 12.43
CA LEU A 113 5.85 38.32 11.98
C LEU A 113 5.42 39.24 13.14
N GLU A 114 4.71 38.73 14.16
CA GLU A 114 4.37 39.51 15.37
C GLU A 114 5.59 39.72 16.30
N GLY A 115 6.64 38.89 16.20
CA GLY A 115 7.88 39.05 16.97
C GLY A 115 8.88 40.07 16.42
N LYS A 116 8.55 40.79 15.35
CA LYS A 116 9.46 41.75 14.68
C LYS A 116 8.82 43.14 14.51
N GLU A 117 8.21 43.67 15.56
CA GLU A 117 8.03 45.12 15.72
C GLU A 117 8.97 45.65 16.81
N PRO A 118 10.01 46.41 16.43
CA PRO A 118 10.50 47.54 17.21
C PRO A 118 10.00 48.87 16.65
#